data_AF-A0A9D1HN10-F1
#
_entry.id   AF-A0A9D1HN10-F1
#
_cell.length_a   1.000
_cell.length_b   1.000
_cell.length_c   1.000
_cell.angle_alpha   90.00
_cell.angle_beta   90.00
_cell.angle_gamma   90.00
#
_symmetry.space_group_name_H-M   'P 1'
#
loop_
_entity.id
_entity.type
_entity.pdbx_description
1 polymer ?
#
loop_
_entity_poly.entity_id
_entity_poly.type
_entity_poly.pdbx_seq_one_letter_code
_entity_poly.pdbx_strand_id
1 'polypeptide(L)'
;METLLAEGRALYVYEQSGMYDQQEMADTPLDGVWCSIYDMLKISKNGIADPFDQEDWDEALAYLKKAQPYTTGFQDFVIDL
;
A
#
# COMPACT_ATOMS: atom_id res chain seq x y z
N MET A 1 -14.49 -5.42 -0.42
CA MET A 1 -13.49 -5.00 0.59
C MET A 1 -12.53 -6.14 0.89
N GLU A 2 -13.00 -7.34 1.25
CA GLU A 2 -12.14 -8.53 1.44
C GLU A 2 -11.25 -8.86 0.23
N THR A 3 -11.77 -8.71 -1.00
CA THR A 3 -10.97 -8.90 -2.23
C THR A 3 -9.80 -7.91 -2.33
N LEU A 4 -10.00 -6.64 -1.97
CA LEU A 4 -8.92 -5.62 -1.99
C LEU A 4 -7.90 -5.86 -0.88
N LEU A 5 -8.32 -6.37 0.26
CA LEU A 5 -7.40 -6.79 1.33
C LEU A 5 -6.53 -7.95 0.87
N ALA A 6 -7.12 -8.98 0.27
CA ALA A 6 -6.38 -10.14 -0.23
C ALA A 6 -5.42 -9.76 -1.37
N GLU A 7 -5.89 -8.94 -2.32
CA GLU A 7 -5.05 -8.44 -3.41
C GLU A 7 -3.85 -7.64 -2.88
N GLY A 8 -4.07 -6.66 -2.00
CA GLY A 8 -2.99 -5.82 -1.47
C GLY A 8 -1.99 -6.62 -0.63
N ARG A 9 -2.49 -7.56 0.20
CA ARG A 9 -1.64 -8.44 1.01
C ARG A 9 -0.81 -9.43 0.21
N ALA A 10 -1.16 -9.67 -1.06
CA ALA A 10 -0.41 -10.55 -1.96
C ALA A 10 0.74 -9.84 -2.69
N LEU A 11 0.82 -8.51 -2.61
CA LEU A 11 1.87 -7.74 -3.29
C LEU A 11 3.21 -7.86 -2.56
N TYR A 12 4.29 -8.00 -3.32
CA TYR A 12 5.64 -8.04 -2.76
C TYR A 12 5.99 -6.77 -1.97
N VAL A 13 5.58 -5.60 -2.46
CA VAL A 13 5.75 -4.31 -1.76
C VAL A 13 5.11 -4.32 -0.37
N TYR A 14 3.94 -4.96 -0.23
CA TYR A 14 3.29 -5.11 1.07
C TYR A 14 4.06 -6.07 1.99
N GLU A 15 4.63 -7.15 1.46
CA GLU A 15 5.48 -8.05 2.25
C GLU A 15 6.64 -7.31 2.93
N GLN A 16 7.19 -6.29 2.25
CA GLN A 16 8.30 -5.48 2.76
C GLN A 16 7.87 -4.35 3.73
N SER A 17 6.57 -4.12 3.93
CA SER A 17 6.01 -2.90 4.55
C SER A 17 5.83 -2.91 6.08
N GLY A 18 6.11 -4.04 6.74
CA GLY A 18 5.81 -4.21 8.16
C GLY A 18 4.35 -4.55 8.49
N MET A 19 3.45 -4.57 7.49
CA MET A 19 2.09 -5.14 7.57
C MET A 19 1.20 -4.48 8.66
N TYR A 20 1.06 -3.15 8.62
CA TYR A 20 0.40 -2.37 9.68
C TYR A 20 -1.06 -2.76 9.96
N ASP A 21 -1.80 -3.22 8.96
CA ASP A 21 -3.18 -3.70 9.11
C ASP A 21 -3.29 -4.93 10.03
N GLN A 22 -2.20 -5.68 10.22
CA GLN A 22 -2.18 -6.84 11.12
C GLN A 22 -1.81 -6.47 12.56
N GLN A 23 -1.35 -5.24 12.81
CA GLN A 23 -0.81 -4.81 14.10
C GLN A 23 -1.54 -3.62 14.70
N GLU A 24 -1.65 -2.51 13.94
CA GLU A 24 -2.08 -1.21 14.47
C GLU A 24 -3.41 -0.72 13.90
N MET A 25 -3.88 -1.26 12.77
CA MET A 25 -5.09 -0.80 12.08
C MET A 25 -6.16 -1.90 11.93
N ALA A 26 -6.37 -2.69 13.00
CA ALA A 26 -7.32 -3.81 12.99
C ALA A 26 -8.78 -3.38 12.67
N ASP A 27 -9.18 -2.17 13.08
CA ASP A 27 -10.53 -1.62 12.82
C ASP A 27 -10.67 -1.01 11.41
N THR A 28 -9.56 -0.72 10.72
CA THR A 28 -9.51 -0.17 9.36
C THR A 28 -8.46 -0.88 8.52
N PRO A 29 -8.60 -2.19 8.31
CA PRO A 29 -7.52 -3.01 7.74
C PRO A 29 -7.16 -2.59 6.31
N LEU A 30 -8.11 -2.06 5.53
CA LEU A 30 -7.82 -1.61 4.17
C LEU A 30 -6.93 -0.37 4.15
N ASP A 31 -7.13 0.53 5.11
CA ASP A 31 -6.30 1.71 5.30
C ASP A 31 -4.89 1.31 5.71
N GLY A 32 -4.77 0.30 6.59
CA GLY A 32 -3.48 -0.26 6.97
C GLY A 32 -2.72 -0.90 5.81
N VAL A 33 -3.40 -1.65 4.93
CA VAL A 33 -2.77 -2.22 3.72
C VAL A 33 -2.37 -1.10 2.76
N TRP A 34 -3.24 -0.10 2.56
CA TRP A 34 -2.99 1.01 1.66
C TRP A 34 -1.78 1.85 2.11
N CYS A 35 -1.72 2.23 3.40
CA CYS A 35 -0.62 3.05 3.92
C CYS A 35 0.71 2.29 3.88
N SER A 36 0.67 0.99 4.22
CA SER A 36 1.83 0.10 4.18
C SER A 36 2.49 0.07 2.79
N ILE A 37 1.69 -0.07 1.74
CA ILE A 37 2.18 -0.07 0.36
C ILE A 37 2.67 1.32 -0.05
N TYR A 38 1.90 2.38 0.25
CA TYR A 38 2.26 3.75 -0.11
C TYR A 38 3.61 4.16 0.52
N ASP A 39 3.81 3.88 1.81
CA ASP A 39 5.02 4.24 2.54
C ASP A 39 6.24 3.54 1.95
N MET A 40 6.14 2.25 1.61
CA MET A 40 7.24 1.53 0.98
C MET A 40 7.61 2.12 -0.39
N LEU A 41 6.62 2.41 -1.24
CA LEU A 41 6.89 3.07 -2.53
C LEU A 41 7.52 4.46 -2.33
N LYS A 42 7.05 5.25 -1.35
CA LYS A 42 7.59 6.59 -1.06
C LYS A 42 9.02 6.54 -0.53
N ILE A 43 9.32 5.61 0.37
CA ILE A 43 10.66 5.37 0.92
C ILE A 43 11.62 4.93 -0.20
N SER A 44 11.18 4.02 -1.07
CA SER A 44 11.92 3.55 -2.23
C SER A 44 12.18 4.69 -3.24
N LYS A 45 11.16 5.50 -3.60
CA LYS A 45 11.29 6.71 -4.46
C LYS A 45 12.36 7.67 -3.96
N ASN A 46 12.40 7.87 -2.65
CA ASN A 46 13.28 8.82 -2.00
C ASN A 46 14.70 8.27 -1.79
N GLY A 47 14.98 7.04 -2.23
CA GLY A 47 16.29 6.39 -2.09
C GLY A 47 16.65 6.03 -0.64
N ILE A 48 15.66 5.85 0.22
CA ILE A 48 15.86 5.48 1.63
C ILE A 48 15.97 3.94 1.78
N ALA A 49 15.25 3.19 0.93
CA ALA A 49 15.34 1.73 0.83
C ALA A 49 15.71 1.32 -0.60
N ASP A 50 16.02 0.03 -0.78
CA ASP A 50 16.31 -0.52 -2.09
C ASP A 50 15.14 -0.28 -3.06
N PRO A 51 15.43 0.01 -4.35
CA PRO A 51 14.39 0.21 -5.34
C PRO A 51 13.62 -1.11 -5.58
N PHE A 52 12.30 -1.02 -5.67
CA PHE A 52 11.52 -2.08 -6.28
C PHE A 52 11.79 -2.13 -7.78
N ASP A 53 11.64 -3.31 -8.38
CA ASP A 53 11.63 -3.37 -9.83
C ASP A 53 10.37 -2.70 -10.39
N GLN A 54 10.36 -2.48 -11.71
CA GLN A 54 9.27 -1.75 -12.36
C GLN A 54 7.94 -2.49 -12.29
N GLU A 55 7.95 -3.83 -12.28
CA GLU A 55 6.74 -4.65 -12.25
C GLU A 55 6.07 -4.54 -10.87
N ASP A 56 6.84 -4.78 -9.80
CA ASP A 56 6.38 -4.63 -8.42
C ASP A 56 5.87 -3.20 -8.14
N TRP A 57 6.57 -2.20 -8.67
CA TRP A 57 6.18 -0.80 -8.55
C TRP A 57 4.84 -0.51 -9.21
N ASP A 58 4.67 -0.94 -10.46
CA ASP A 58 3.46 -0.66 -11.24
C ASP A 58 2.24 -1.39 -10.67
N GLU A 59 2.41 -2.64 -10.23
CA GLU A 59 1.36 -3.40 -9.56
C GLU A 59 0.89 -2.71 -8.26
N ALA A 60 1.84 -2.30 -7.42
CA ALA A 60 1.55 -1.61 -6.18
C ALA A 60 0.88 -0.24 -6.41
N LEU A 61 1.35 0.54 -7.39
CA LEU A 61 0.73 1.82 -7.74
C LEU A 61 -0.68 1.64 -8.30
N ALA A 62 -0.90 0.62 -9.12
CA ALA A 62 -2.23 0.28 -9.64
C ALA A 62 -3.18 -0.11 -8.50
N TYR A 63 -2.68 -0.90 -7.54
CA TYR A 63 -3.44 -1.24 -6.34
C TYR A 63 -3.82 0.00 -5.53
N LEU A 64 -2.87 0.90 -5.24
CA LEU A 64 -3.15 2.11 -4.45
C LEU A 64 -4.29 2.93 -5.07
N LYS A 65 -4.25 3.16 -6.38
CA LYS A 65 -5.30 3.89 -7.11
C LYS A 65 -6.66 3.17 -7.08
N LYS A 66 -6.65 1.83 -7.20
CA LYS A 66 -7.86 1.01 -7.17
C LYS A 66 -8.49 0.99 -5.78
N ALA A 67 -7.68 0.86 -4.73
CA ALA A 67 -8.14 0.70 -3.36
C ALA A 67 -8.52 2.04 -2.70
N GLN A 68 -7.89 3.15 -3.12
CA GLN A 68 -8.04 4.47 -2.51
C GLN A 68 -9.49 4.92 -2.26
N PRO A 69 -10.44 4.81 -3.22
CA PRO A 69 -11.82 5.24 -3.00
C PRO A 69 -12.56 4.48 -1.89
N TYR A 70 -12.05 3.29 -1.54
CA TYR A 70 -12.65 2.40 -0.54
C TYR A 70 -11.99 2.49 0.84
N THR A 71 -10.90 3.27 0.96
CA THR A 71 -10.27 3.57 2.25
C THR A 71 -11.18 4.48 3.09
N THR A 72 -10.91 4.57 4.40
CA THR A 72 -11.64 5.45 5.31
C THR A 72 -10.92 6.79 5.46
N GLY A 73 -9.59 6.79 5.55
CA GLY A 73 -8.75 7.96 5.80
C GLY A 73 -8.00 8.50 4.58
N PHE A 74 -7.98 7.78 3.45
CA PHE A 74 -7.13 8.12 2.30
C PHE A 74 -7.89 8.44 1.00
N GLN A 75 -9.22 8.53 1.04
CA GLN A 75 -10.05 8.75 -0.17
C GLN A 75 -9.63 10.01 -0.95
N ASP A 76 -9.35 11.09 -0.23
CA ASP A 76 -8.94 12.39 -0.79
C ASP A 76 -7.42 12.60 -0.77
N PHE A 77 -6.64 11.56 -0.43
CA PHE A 77 -5.20 11.67 -0.34
C PHE A 77 -4.57 11.89 -1.73
N VAL A 78 -3.50 12.69 -1.82
CA VAL A 78 -2.78 12.87 -3.09
C VAL A 78 -1.61 11.90 -3.12
N ILE A 79 -1.66 10.91 -4.02
CA ILE A 79 -0.53 10.01 -4.26
C ILE A 79 0.59 10.80 -4.96
N ASP A 80 1.67 11.10 -4.22
CA ASP A 80 2.91 11.71 -4.73
C ASP A 80 4.02 10.65 -4.83
N LEU A 81 3.90 9.76 -5.83
CA LEU A 81 4.83 8.68 -6.15
C LEU A 81 5.50 8.88 -7.51
#